data_AF-A0A538R0C0-F1
#
_entry.id   AF-A0A538R0C0-F1
#
_cell.length_a   1.000
_cell.length_b   1.000
_cell.length_c   1.000
_cell.angle_alpha   90.00
_cell.angle_beta   90.00
_cell.angle_gamma   90.00
#
_symmetry.space_group_name_H-M   'P 1'
#
loop_
_entity.id
_entity.type
_entity.pdbx_description
1 polymer ?
#
loop_
_entity_poly.entity_id
_entity_poly.type
_entity_poly.pdbx_seq_one_letter_code
_entity_poly.pdbx_strand_id
1 'polypeptide(L)'
;MSNASAALAASAGADILAHTPVEPLAPTTVVAWRGRAVISTLAAFGGTDEAVANLRAHRAAGATVLAGTDMGNLRDDGPSSREVALLAKAGLDDAAIVAAMTTTPAAYWNLPFRTIAAGADASVLVLDRDPRSDAKALLAPREVWLHGVRVK
;
A
#
# COMPACT_ATOMS: atom_id res chain seq x y z
N MET A 1 8.73 13.12 -6.06
CA MET A 1 9.44 12.41 -7.15
C MET A 1 8.86 12.87 -8.49
N SER A 2 9.75 13.20 -9.43
CA SER A 2 9.39 13.71 -10.77
C SER A 2 9.24 12.59 -11.80
N ASN A 3 8.71 12.92 -12.99
CA ASN A 3 8.68 12.01 -14.13
C ASN A 3 10.08 11.51 -14.53
N ALA A 4 11.08 12.40 -14.55
CA ALA A 4 12.44 12.05 -14.95
C ALA A 4 13.07 11.06 -13.95
N SER A 5 12.87 11.26 -12.65
CA SER A 5 13.37 10.34 -11.62
C SER A 5 12.69 8.98 -11.70
N ALA A 6 11.37 8.94 -11.89
CA ALA A 6 10.62 7.69 -12.01
C ALA A 6 11.00 6.91 -13.28
N ALA A 7 11.23 7.60 -14.41
CA ALA A 7 11.71 6.98 -15.64
C ALA A 7 13.14 6.43 -15.50
N LEU A 8 14.04 7.21 -14.89
CA LEU A 8 15.41 6.79 -14.63
C LEU A 8 15.45 5.54 -13.76
N ALA A 9 14.72 5.54 -12.63
CA ALA A 9 14.61 4.37 -11.75
C ALA A 9 14.09 3.14 -12.50
N ALA A 10 13.10 3.32 -13.39
CA ALA A 10 12.59 2.21 -14.19
C ALA A 10 13.67 1.63 -15.13
N SER A 11 14.41 2.50 -15.83
CA SER A 11 15.51 2.10 -16.73
C SER A 11 16.70 1.47 -16.01
N ALA A 12 16.92 1.85 -14.74
CA ALA A 12 17.96 1.28 -13.89
C ALA A 12 17.57 -0.09 -13.31
N GLY A 13 16.36 -0.59 -13.58
CA GLY A 13 15.90 -1.90 -13.12
C GLY A 13 15.33 -1.91 -11.70
N ALA A 14 14.96 -0.76 -11.13
CA ALA A 14 14.34 -0.73 -9.80
C ALA A 14 12.97 -1.44 -9.80
N ASP A 15 12.74 -2.32 -8.84
CA ASP A 15 11.50 -3.10 -8.72
C ASP A 15 10.36 -2.36 -8.01
N ILE A 16 10.69 -1.32 -7.24
CA ILE A 16 9.76 -0.61 -6.37
C ILE A 16 9.97 0.91 -6.47
N LEU A 17 8.86 1.66 -6.59
CA LEU A 17 8.83 3.08 -6.25
C LEU A 17 8.47 3.29 -4.79
N ALA A 18 9.38 3.89 -4.04
CA ALA A 18 9.06 4.61 -2.81
C ALA A 18 9.56 6.05 -3.03
N HIS A 19 8.71 6.99 -3.42
CA HIS A 19 7.26 7.10 -3.23
C HIS A 19 6.47 7.15 -4.55
N THR A 20 5.14 7.17 -4.48
CA THR A 20 4.30 7.58 -5.61
C THR A 20 4.78 8.93 -6.16
N PRO A 21 5.02 9.08 -7.48
CA PRO A 21 5.39 10.36 -8.05
C PRO A 21 4.32 11.43 -7.84
N VAL A 22 4.75 12.65 -7.50
CA VAL A 22 3.85 13.76 -7.14
C VAL A 22 3.70 14.79 -8.27
N GLU A 23 4.58 14.72 -9.27
CA GLU A 23 4.51 15.53 -10.48
C GLU A 23 3.83 14.73 -11.61
N PRO A 24 3.28 15.39 -12.64
CA PRO A 24 2.69 14.72 -13.78
C PRO A 24 3.64 13.72 -14.45
N LEU A 25 3.13 12.53 -14.78
CA LEU A 25 3.89 11.47 -15.45
C LEU A 25 3.57 11.39 -16.93
N ALA A 26 4.59 11.12 -17.73
CA ALA A 26 4.42 10.71 -19.12
C ALA A 26 3.81 9.29 -19.16
N PRO A 27 2.95 8.97 -20.15
CA PRO A 27 2.37 7.63 -20.29
C PRO A 27 3.43 6.52 -20.39
N THR A 28 4.56 6.80 -21.04
CA THR A 28 5.70 5.87 -21.15
C THR A 28 6.30 5.55 -19.79
N THR A 29 6.44 6.55 -18.92
CA THR A 29 6.89 6.35 -17.53
C THR A 29 5.89 5.49 -16.76
N VAL A 30 4.59 5.77 -16.87
CA VAL A 30 3.55 4.96 -16.21
C VAL A 30 3.67 3.48 -16.61
N VAL A 31 3.77 3.21 -17.91
CA VAL A 31 3.88 1.84 -18.45
C VAL A 31 5.19 1.16 -18.08
N ALA A 32 6.29 1.90 -17.90
CA ALA A 32 7.57 1.34 -17.48
C ALA A 32 7.52 0.68 -16.09
N TRP A 33 6.51 0.99 -15.28
CA TRP A 33 6.25 0.39 -13.97
C TRP A 33 5.24 -0.78 -13.99
N ARG A 34 4.79 -1.22 -15.17
CA ARG A 34 3.97 -2.44 -15.30
C ARG A 34 4.71 -3.65 -14.72
N GLY A 35 4.01 -4.46 -13.92
CA GLY A 35 4.58 -5.65 -13.29
C GLY A 35 5.57 -5.37 -12.16
N ARG A 36 5.80 -4.10 -11.83
CA ARG A 36 6.61 -3.63 -10.69
C ARG A 36 5.70 -3.14 -9.57
N ALA A 37 6.27 -2.66 -8.46
CA ALA A 37 5.48 -2.16 -7.35
C ALA A 37 5.61 -0.64 -7.13
N VAL A 38 4.58 -0.05 -6.54
CA VAL A 38 4.57 1.31 -6.02
C VAL A 38 4.11 1.27 -4.57
N ILE A 39 4.93 1.79 -3.66
CA ILE A 39 4.53 2.05 -2.27
C ILE A 39 3.81 3.39 -2.23
N SER A 40 2.54 3.38 -1.80
CA SER A 40 1.62 4.50 -1.96
C SER A 40 2.13 5.79 -1.30
N THR A 41 2.33 5.80 0.02
CA THR A 41 2.84 6.93 0.83
C THR A 41 2.17 8.28 0.51
N LEU A 42 0.92 8.27 0.05
CA LEU A 42 0.26 9.47 -0.48
C LEU A 42 0.14 10.56 0.58
N ALA A 43 -0.26 10.18 1.79
CA ALA A 43 -0.45 11.09 2.92
C ALA A 43 0.84 11.82 3.31
N ALA A 44 1.99 11.13 3.24
CA ALA A 44 3.29 11.68 3.60
C ALA A 44 3.78 12.77 2.64
N PHE A 45 3.32 12.73 1.39
CA PHE A 45 3.68 13.69 0.34
C PHE A 45 2.50 14.60 -0.04
N GLY A 46 1.65 14.91 0.94
CA GLY A 46 0.57 15.89 0.83
C GLY A 46 -0.76 15.35 0.29
N GLY A 47 -0.77 14.19 -0.38
CA GLY A 47 -1.98 13.59 -0.92
C GLY A 47 -2.64 14.44 -2.01
N THR A 48 -1.81 15.05 -2.88
CA THR A 48 -2.29 15.89 -3.99
C THR A 48 -3.12 15.09 -4.99
N ASP A 49 -3.96 15.78 -5.76
CA ASP A 49 -4.77 15.15 -6.81
C ASP A 49 -3.89 14.49 -7.87
N GLU A 50 -2.74 15.09 -8.19
CA GLU A 50 -1.74 14.54 -9.10
C GLU A 50 -1.15 13.22 -8.57
N ALA A 51 -0.75 13.15 -7.29
CA ALA A 51 -0.19 11.93 -6.72
C ALA A 51 -1.24 10.79 -6.71
N VAL A 52 -2.48 11.12 -6.38
CA VAL A 52 -3.61 10.18 -6.42
C VAL A 52 -3.88 9.70 -7.85
N ALA A 53 -3.84 10.61 -8.83
CA ALA A 53 -4.00 10.27 -10.24
C ALA A 53 -2.86 9.39 -10.76
N ASN A 54 -1.62 9.64 -10.35
CA ASN A 54 -0.45 8.84 -10.71
C ASN A 54 -0.53 7.42 -10.13
N LEU A 55 -0.93 7.26 -8.86
CA LEU A 55 -1.14 5.91 -8.29
C LEU A 55 -2.22 5.15 -9.05
N ARG A 56 -3.34 5.83 -9.36
CA ARG A 56 -4.41 5.26 -10.19
C ARG A 56 -3.90 4.81 -11.55
N ALA A 57 -3.08 5.63 -12.22
CA ALA A 57 -2.51 5.34 -13.52
C ALA A 57 -1.55 4.15 -13.48
N HIS A 58 -0.65 4.09 -12.48
CA HIS A 58 0.25 2.95 -12.29
C HIS A 58 -0.51 1.65 -12.02
N ARG A 59 -1.52 1.68 -11.14
CA ARG A 59 -2.40 0.52 -10.88
C ARG A 59 -3.09 0.06 -12.17
N ALA A 60 -3.68 0.99 -12.93
CA ALA A 60 -4.35 0.68 -14.19
C ALA A 60 -3.38 0.10 -15.24
N ALA A 61 -2.10 0.50 -15.22
CA ALA A 61 -1.06 -0.02 -16.10
C ALA A 61 -0.52 -1.41 -15.68
N GLY A 62 -0.93 -1.92 -14.51
CA GLY A 62 -0.54 -3.22 -13.98
C GLY A 62 0.60 -3.19 -12.96
N ALA A 63 0.86 -2.05 -12.31
CA ALA A 63 1.75 -2.00 -11.15
C ALA A 63 1.02 -2.53 -9.91
N THR A 64 1.75 -3.26 -9.07
CA THR A 64 1.29 -3.70 -7.75
C THR A 64 1.31 -2.52 -6.78
N VAL A 65 0.19 -2.25 -6.12
CA VAL A 65 0.11 -1.22 -5.07
C VAL A 65 0.40 -1.86 -3.72
N LEU A 66 1.41 -1.33 -3.02
CA LEU A 66 1.74 -1.66 -1.64
C LEU A 66 1.39 -0.45 -0.77
N ALA A 67 0.56 -0.62 0.25
CA ALA A 67 0.25 0.49 1.14
C ALA A 67 1.45 0.80 2.04
N GLY A 68 1.77 2.09 2.20
CA GLY A 68 2.83 2.54 3.11
C GLY A 68 2.55 3.95 3.61
N THR A 69 3.05 4.27 4.81
CA THR A 69 2.80 5.57 5.47
C THR A 69 4.01 6.50 5.47
N ASP A 70 5.21 5.99 5.19
CA ASP A 70 6.47 6.73 5.35
C ASP A 70 6.64 7.29 6.79
N MET A 71 6.42 6.41 7.77
CA MET A 71 6.62 6.69 9.20
C MET A 71 8.07 7.16 9.42
N GLY A 72 8.21 8.42 9.84
CA GLY A 72 9.48 9.15 9.87
C GLY A 72 9.35 10.52 9.20
N ASN A 73 8.68 10.57 8.05
CA ASN A 73 8.23 11.80 7.42
C ASN A 73 6.86 12.23 8.01
N LEU A 74 5.93 11.28 8.12
CA LEU A 74 4.78 11.41 9.04
C LEU A 74 5.20 11.05 10.47
N ARG A 75 4.49 11.66 11.45
CA ARG A 75 4.69 11.40 12.88
C ARG A 75 3.64 10.47 13.49
N ASP A 76 2.64 10.08 12.71
CA ASP A 76 1.60 9.16 13.16
C ASP A 76 2.18 7.74 13.22
N ASP A 77 2.03 7.10 14.38
CA ASP A 77 2.42 5.71 14.57
C ASP A 77 1.38 4.77 13.93
N GLY A 78 1.87 3.81 13.15
CA GLY A 78 1.05 2.75 12.58
C GLY A 78 0.23 3.13 11.33
N PRO A 79 -0.84 2.37 11.02
CA PRO A 79 -1.67 2.60 9.84
C PRO A 79 -2.39 3.95 9.85
N SER A 80 -2.48 4.62 8.70
CA SER A 80 -3.07 5.96 8.59
C SER A 80 -4.46 5.96 7.97
N SER A 81 -5.42 6.60 8.65
CA SER A 81 -6.78 6.83 8.12
C SER A 81 -6.78 7.72 6.88
N ARG A 82 -5.85 8.69 6.83
CA ARG A 82 -5.65 9.56 5.66
C ARG A 82 -5.13 8.76 4.47
N GLU A 83 -4.20 7.84 4.68
CA GLU A 83 -3.69 6.97 3.62
C GLU A 83 -4.80 6.08 3.04
N VAL A 84 -5.61 5.46 3.89
CA VAL A 84 -6.79 4.67 3.47
C VAL A 84 -7.74 5.50 2.61
N ALA A 85 -8.05 6.74 3.03
CA ALA A 85 -8.91 7.64 2.26
C ALA A 85 -8.30 8.02 0.90
N LEU A 86 -6.99 8.21 0.82
CA LEU A 86 -6.30 8.54 -0.42
C LEU A 86 -6.19 7.34 -1.38
N LEU A 87 -6.01 6.12 -0.85
CA LEU A 87 -6.11 4.88 -1.63
C LEU A 87 -7.51 4.71 -2.23
N ALA A 88 -8.57 4.96 -1.44
CA ALA A 88 -9.94 4.96 -1.94
C ALA A 88 -10.13 6.01 -3.05
N LYS A 89 -9.60 7.22 -2.86
CA LYS A 89 -9.60 8.28 -3.88
C LYS A 89 -8.84 7.87 -5.14
N ALA A 90 -7.79 7.06 -5.02
CA ALA A 90 -7.05 6.48 -6.15
C ALA A 90 -7.83 5.35 -6.87
N GLY A 91 -9.02 4.97 -6.40
CA GLY A 91 -9.90 4.00 -7.04
C GLY A 91 -9.72 2.56 -6.56
N LEU A 92 -9.12 2.35 -5.39
CA LEU A 92 -9.16 1.05 -4.71
C LEU A 92 -10.47 0.96 -3.92
N ASP A 93 -11.17 -0.18 -4.02
CA ASP A 93 -12.27 -0.51 -3.12
C ASP A 93 -11.73 -1.04 -1.77
N ASP A 94 -12.61 -1.24 -0.79
CA ASP A 94 -12.21 -1.68 0.55
C ASP A 94 -11.43 -3.01 0.52
N ALA A 95 -11.86 -3.98 -0.28
CA ALA A 95 -11.16 -5.25 -0.44
C ALA A 95 -9.75 -5.07 -1.03
N ALA A 96 -9.57 -4.20 -2.03
CA ALA A 96 -8.27 -3.90 -2.60
C ALA A 96 -7.37 -3.12 -1.64
N ILE A 97 -7.93 -2.22 -0.82
CA ILE A 97 -7.18 -1.52 0.25
C ILE A 97 -6.69 -2.54 1.28
N VAL A 98 -7.56 -3.44 1.74
CA VAL A 98 -7.18 -4.51 2.67
C VAL A 98 -6.05 -5.35 2.10
N ALA A 99 -6.16 -5.77 0.84
CA ALA A 99 -5.11 -6.52 0.17
C ALA A 99 -3.78 -5.74 0.14
N ALA A 100 -3.81 -4.47 -0.29
CA ALA A 100 -2.63 -3.59 -0.35
C ALA A 100 -1.97 -3.38 1.02
N MET A 101 -2.73 -3.48 2.12
CA MET A 101 -2.24 -3.36 3.50
C MET A 101 -1.86 -4.70 4.15
N THR A 102 -2.19 -5.85 3.55
CA THR A 102 -2.02 -7.17 4.19
C THR A 102 -1.43 -8.22 3.23
N THR A 103 -2.26 -8.88 2.43
CA THR A 103 -1.87 -10.05 1.63
C THR A 103 -0.98 -9.70 0.46
N THR A 104 -1.13 -8.52 -0.15
CA THR A 104 -0.29 -8.07 -1.27
C THR A 104 1.18 -7.86 -0.84
N PRO A 105 1.51 -7.06 0.19
CA PRO A 105 2.90 -6.97 0.66
C PRO A 105 3.43 -8.30 1.21
N ALA A 106 2.60 -9.09 1.89
CA ALA A 106 3.02 -10.42 2.36
C ALA A 106 3.40 -11.36 1.21
N ALA A 107 2.65 -11.34 0.10
CA ALA A 107 2.99 -12.10 -1.10
C ALA A 107 4.24 -11.52 -1.80
N TYR A 108 4.31 -10.19 -1.94
CA TYR A 108 5.41 -9.51 -2.62
C TYR A 108 6.78 -9.79 -1.98
N TRP A 109 6.86 -9.74 -0.65
CA TRP A 109 8.09 -10.04 0.11
C TRP A 109 8.19 -11.48 0.63
N ASN A 110 7.29 -12.37 0.21
CA ASN A 110 7.27 -13.77 0.65
C ASN A 110 7.28 -13.95 2.19
N LEU A 111 6.47 -13.15 2.89
CA LEU A 111 6.38 -13.13 4.35
C LEU A 111 5.56 -14.34 4.88
N PRO A 112 5.83 -14.81 6.11
CA PRO A 112 5.21 -16.03 6.65
C PRO A 112 3.74 -15.84 7.08
N PHE A 113 3.30 -14.61 7.34
CA PHE A 113 1.94 -14.27 7.84
C PHE A 113 0.95 -13.91 6.71
N ARG A 114 0.95 -14.69 5.64
CA ARG A 114 0.15 -14.44 4.41
C ARG A 114 -1.24 -15.07 4.40
N THR A 115 -1.47 -16.09 5.22
CA THR A 115 -2.70 -16.89 5.22
C THR A 115 -3.07 -17.32 6.63
N ILE A 116 -4.36 -17.46 6.88
CA ILE A 116 -4.89 -18.08 8.09
C ILE A 116 -5.13 -19.56 7.77
N ALA A 117 -4.20 -20.42 8.18
CA ALA A 117 -4.25 -21.85 7.93
C ALA A 117 -3.56 -22.63 9.06
N ALA A 118 -3.90 -23.90 9.23
CA ALA A 118 -3.20 -24.78 10.17
C ALA A 118 -1.70 -24.86 9.82
N GLY A 119 -0.84 -24.65 10.82
CA GLY A 119 0.62 -24.63 10.64
C GLY A 119 1.20 -23.30 10.16
N ALA A 120 0.39 -22.28 9.89
CA ALA A 120 0.87 -20.93 9.59
C ALA A 120 1.32 -20.19 10.88
N ASP A 121 2.08 -19.11 10.71
CA ASP A 121 2.44 -18.22 11.81
C ASP A 121 1.17 -17.61 12.45
N ALA A 122 1.08 -17.69 13.78
CA ALA A 122 -0.09 -17.24 14.53
C ALA A 122 -0.07 -15.73 14.79
N SER A 123 0.15 -14.95 13.73
CA SER A 123 0.10 -13.49 13.74
C SER A 123 -1.18 -13.02 13.05
N VAL A 124 -2.16 -12.58 13.82
CA VAL A 124 -3.52 -12.27 13.35
C VAL A 124 -4.08 -11.00 13.98
N LEU A 125 -4.95 -10.32 13.24
CA LEU A 125 -5.79 -9.23 13.74
C LEU A 125 -7.21 -9.75 13.96
N VAL A 126 -7.81 -9.42 15.10
CA VAL A 126 -9.24 -9.64 15.34
C VAL A 126 -9.95 -8.30 15.17
N LEU A 127 -10.95 -8.25 14.29
CA LEU A 127 -11.66 -7.03 13.91
C LEU A 127 -13.14 -7.14 14.27
N ASP A 128 -13.77 -6.01 14.63
CA ASP A 128 -15.20 -5.97 14.98
C ASP A 128 -16.13 -6.01 13.76
N ARG A 129 -15.58 -5.85 12.55
CA ARG A 129 -16.33 -5.81 11.30
C ARG A 129 -15.50 -6.31 10.13
N ASP A 130 -16.19 -6.71 9.07
CA ASP A 130 -15.55 -7.23 7.85
C ASP A 130 -14.73 -6.13 7.16
N PRO A 131 -13.40 -6.26 7.08
CA PRO A 131 -12.57 -5.23 6.48
C PRO A 131 -12.77 -5.12 4.96
N ARG A 132 -13.36 -6.14 4.31
CA ARG A 132 -13.61 -6.15 2.87
C ARG A 132 -14.74 -5.23 2.44
N SER A 133 -15.58 -4.80 3.40
CA SER A 133 -16.64 -3.80 3.20
C SER A 133 -16.42 -2.49 3.97
N ASP A 134 -15.40 -2.44 4.83
CA ASP A 134 -14.89 -1.20 5.44
C ASP A 134 -13.41 -1.38 5.82
N ALA A 135 -12.51 -0.92 4.96
CA ALA A 135 -11.06 -1.07 5.17
C ALA A 135 -10.56 -0.36 6.43
N LYS A 136 -11.32 0.62 6.96
CA LYS A 136 -10.96 1.31 8.21
C LYS A 136 -11.01 0.37 9.43
N ALA A 137 -11.60 -0.82 9.31
CA ALA A 137 -11.53 -1.85 10.34
C ALA A 137 -10.07 -2.19 10.71
N LEU A 138 -9.15 -2.16 9.75
CA LEU A 138 -7.72 -2.41 9.97
C LEU A 138 -7.05 -1.37 10.88
N LEU A 139 -7.64 -0.18 11.02
CA LEU A 139 -7.08 0.91 11.83
C LEU A 139 -7.39 0.75 13.33
N ALA A 140 -8.35 -0.11 13.67
CA ALA A 140 -8.80 -0.30 15.04
C ALA A 140 -9.04 -1.80 15.32
N PRO A 141 -7.98 -2.64 15.30
CA PRO A 141 -8.12 -4.03 15.68
C PRO A 141 -8.55 -4.14 17.15
N ARG A 142 -9.51 -5.02 17.41
CA ARG A 142 -9.96 -5.41 18.75
C ARG A 142 -8.85 -6.13 19.50
N GLU A 143 -8.16 -7.01 18.80
CA GLU A 143 -7.02 -7.76 19.34
C GLU A 143 -5.91 -7.86 18.30
N VAL A 144 -4.68 -7.88 18.78
CA VAL A 144 -3.49 -8.15 17.97
C VAL A 144 -2.77 -9.32 18.59
N TRP A 145 -2.55 -10.34 17.78
CA TRP A 145 -1.79 -11.52 18.16
C TRP A 145 -0.55 -11.59 17.28
N LEU A 146 0.61 -11.82 17.88
CA LEU A 146 1.88 -12.02 17.20
C LEU A 146 2.50 -13.32 17.71
N HIS A 147 2.83 -14.23 16.79
CA HIS A 147 3.39 -15.54 17.14
C HIS A 147 2.60 -16.30 18.21
N GLY A 148 1.26 -16.19 18.19
CA GLY A 148 0.38 -16.84 19.16
C GLY A 148 0.28 -16.13 20.51
N VAL A 149 0.90 -14.96 20.69
CA VAL A 149 0.83 -14.15 21.89
C VAL A 149 -0.03 -12.92 21.64
N ARG A 150 -1.02 -12.68 22.49
CA ARG A 150 -1.82 -11.45 22.45
C ARG A 150 -1.00 -10.27 22.95
N VAL A 151 -0.85 -9.24 22.13
CA VAL A 151 -0.10 -8.00 22.43
C VAL A 151 -0.99 -6.76 22.53
N LYS A 152 -2.27 -6.88 22.13
CA LYS A 152 -3.34 -5.89 22.32
C LYS A 152 -4.68 -6.60 22.47
#